data_AF-A0A950Y2K4-F1
#
_entry.id   AF-A0A950Y2K4-F1
#
_cell.length_a   1.000
_cell.length_b   1.000
_cell.length_c   1.000
_cell.angle_alpha   90.00
_cell.angle_beta   90.00
_cell.angle_gamma   90.00
#
_symmetry.space_group_name_H-M   'P 1'
#
loop_
_entity.id
_entity.type
_entity.pdbx_description
1 polymer ?
#
loop_
_entity_poly.entity_id
_entity_poly.type
_entity_poly.pdbx_seq_one_letter_code
_entity_poly.pdbx_strand_id
1 'polypeptide(L)'
;MQIQDFGPMQLGARRRKIADASGGTSGNDLRTTVFELIRELDLRGAVADIGAGKGDVIRSFLEMHRFSSITAFDLMERPPDLPPHVQWQHADLNQPIACPAHSFDVVTCLGLIEYLENPYAFARELHRVLRPGGTAILTTPNNENWRRLISLVMRGHFVTSINLTTLVRSDFEKILRFAGFRHLRFSYSRSGMVPKLLVSWQAISGGILRGLRYSDDLVVSCQS
;
A
#
# COMPACT_ATOMS: atom_id res chain seq x y z
N MET A 1 3.14 27.19 4.52
CA MET A 1 3.67 26.39 3.39
C MET A 1 2.74 26.64 2.22
N GLN A 2 3.23 27.31 1.17
CA GLN A 2 2.42 27.72 0.02
C GLN A 2 1.87 26.49 -0.71
N ILE A 3 0.60 26.58 -1.11
CA ILE A 3 -0.02 25.67 -2.06
C ILE A 3 0.86 25.72 -3.32
N GLN A 4 1.51 24.61 -3.68
CA GLN A 4 2.09 24.50 -5.01
C GLN A 4 0.92 24.42 -5.98
N ASP A 5 0.69 25.52 -6.68
CA ASP A 5 -0.34 25.63 -7.71
C ASP A 5 0.09 24.77 -8.89
N PHE A 6 -0.48 23.56 -8.96
CA PHE A 6 -0.29 22.68 -10.10
C PHE A 6 -1.30 23.14 -11.16
N GLY A 7 -0.88 24.08 -12.01
CA GLY A 7 -1.62 24.50 -13.20
C GLY A 7 -1.98 23.32 -14.11
N PRO A 8 -2.59 23.56 -15.30
CA PRO A 8 -3.20 22.51 -16.12
C PRO A 8 -2.13 21.57 -16.75
N MET A 9 -1.56 20.68 -15.95
CA MET A 9 -0.74 19.56 -16.40
C MET A 9 -1.64 18.42 -16.83
N GLN A 10 -1.28 17.75 -17.93
CA GLN A 10 -1.92 16.49 -18.34
C GLN A 10 -1.87 15.48 -17.19
N LEU A 11 -2.99 14.80 -16.92
CA LEU A 11 -3.17 13.87 -15.80
C LEU A 11 -2.03 12.85 -15.64
N GLY A 12 -1.50 12.33 -16.75
CA GLY A 12 -0.35 11.41 -16.75
C GLY A 12 0.94 12.01 -16.18
N ALA A 13 1.23 13.28 -16.48
CA ALA A 13 2.42 13.97 -15.95
C ALA A 13 2.32 14.21 -14.44
N ARG A 14 1.10 14.47 -13.93
CA ARG A 14 0.84 14.62 -12.50
C ARG A 14 1.05 13.30 -11.75
N ARG A 15 0.57 12.19 -12.30
CA ARG A 15 0.73 10.83 -11.72
C ARG A 15 2.20 10.44 -11.63
N ARG A 16 2.98 10.65 -12.71
CA ARG A 16 4.42 10.37 -12.74
C ARG A 16 5.16 11.19 -11.68
N LYS A 17 4.84 12.48 -11.54
CA LYS A 17 5.46 13.35 -10.52
C LYS A 17 5.17 12.91 -9.08
N ILE A 18 3.99 12.36 -8.79
CA ILE A 18 3.65 11.81 -7.46
C ILE A 18 4.45 10.51 -7.20
N ALA A 19 4.53 9.64 -8.20
CA ALA A 19 5.35 8.42 -8.12
C ALA A 19 6.83 8.77 -7.89
N ASP A 20 7.38 9.74 -8.63
CA ASP A 20 8.76 10.20 -8.48
C ASP A 20 9.01 10.85 -7.11
N ALA A 21 8.07 11.67 -6.61
CA ALA A 21 8.20 12.38 -5.33
C ALA A 21 8.10 11.45 -4.11
N SER A 22 7.26 10.41 -4.18
CA SER A 22 7.18 9.37 -3.15
C SER A 22 8.30 8.34 -3.27
N GLY A 23 8.90 8.23 -4.47
CA GLY A 23 9.91 7.24 -4.81
C GLY A 23 9.44 5.79 -4.73
N GLY A 24 8.13 5.56 -4.54
CA GLY A 24 7.54 4.24 -4.29
C GLY A 24 8.10 3.52 -3.06
N THR A 25 8.72 4.24 -2.11
CA THR A 25 9.33 3.62 -0.93
C THR A 25 8.32 3.53 0.20
N SER A 26 7.98 2.32 0.60
CA SER A 26 7.28 2.06 1.87
C SER A 26 8.29 2.10 3.02
N GLY A 27 7.88 2.60 4.19
CA GLY A 27 8.75 2.62 5.37
C GLY A 27 9.19 1.21 5.79
N ASN A 28 10.40 1.07 6.34
CA ASN A 28 10.96 -0.25 6.71
C ASN A 28 10.06 -1.03 7.67
N ASP A 29 9.40 -0.34 8.61
CA ASP A 29 8.50 -0.95 9.59
C ASP A 29 7.20 -1.48 8.95
N LEU A 30 6.70 -0.79 7.92
CA LEU A 30 5.53 -1.23 7.17
C LEU A 30 5.84 -2.51 6.39
N ARG A 31 6.97 -2.52 5.68
CA ARG A 31 7.44 -3.72 4.96
C ARG A 31 7.64 -4.90 5.90
N THR A 32 8.26 -4.66 7.06
CA THR A 32 8.45 -5.70 8.09
C THR A 32 7.11 -6.29 8.52
N THR A 33 6.10 -5.46 8.77
CA THR A 33 4.76 -5.91 9.15
C THR A 33 4.11 -6.76 8.05
N VAL A 34 4.25 -6.35 6.78
CA VAL A 34 3.74 -7.12 5.62
C VAL A 34 4.45 -8.46 5.49
N PHE A 35 5.78 -8.52 5.64
CA PHE A 35 6.53 -9.76 5.51
C PHE A 35 6.33 -10.70 6.70
N GLU A 36 6.10 -10.19 7.91
CA GLU A 36 5.63 -10.97 9.05
C GLU A 36 4.28 -11.63 8.71
N LEU A 37 3.34 -10.88 8.15
CA LEU A 37 2.01 -11.39 7.78
C LEU A 37 2.08 -12.45 6.68
N ILE A 38 2.94 -12.24 5.67
CA ILE A 38 3.21 -13.22 4.62
C ILE A 38 3.71 -14.55 5.22
N ARG A 39 4.60 -14.49 6.23
CA ARG A 39 5.10 -15.69 6.92
C ARG A 39 4.02 -16.33 7.79
N GLU A 40 3.29 -15.54 8.58
CA GLU A 40 2.23 -15.98 9.50
C GLU A 40 1.12 -16.75 8.76
N LEU A 41 0.71 -16.24 7.59
CA LEU A 41 -0.37 -16.84 6.79
C LEU A 41 0.12 -17.95 5.84
N ASP A 42 1.37 -18.40 5.99
CA ASP A 42 2.08 -19.30 5.08
C ASP A 42 1.93 -18.98 3.57
N LEU A 43 1.88 -17.70 3.16
CA LEU A 43 1.58 -17.33 1.76
C LEU A 43 2.70 -17.73 0.79
N ARG A 44 2.32 -18.40 -0.30
CA ARG A 44 3.22 -18.99 -1.33
C ARG A 44 2.59 -18.90 -2.72
N GLY A 45 3.34 -19.29 -3.74
CA GLY A 45 2.86 -19.40 -5.13
C GLY A 45 3.22 -18.21 -6.00
N ALA A 46 2.36 -17.85 -6.94
CA ALA A 46 2.55 -16.70 -7.82
C ALA A 46 2.19 -15.40 -7.09
N VAL A 47 3.13 -14.47 -6.98
CA VAL A 47 2.92 -13.17 -6.33
C VAL A 47 2.98 -12.02 -7.32
N ALA A 48 2.10 -11.04 -7.14
CA ALA A 48 2.18 -9.75 -7.79
C ALA A 48 2.33 -8.61 -6.79
N ASP A 49 3.23 -7.66 -7.08
CA ASP A 49 3.31 -6.38 -6.38
C ASP A 49 2.76 -5.26 -7.28
N ILE A 50 1.74 -4.56 -6.78
CA ILE A 50 0.98 -3.54 -7.50
C ILE A 50 1.37 -2.17 -6.96
N GLY A 51 2.09 -1.39 -7.74
CA GLY A 51 2.80 -0.20 -7.28
C GLY A 51 4.19 -0.53 -6.74
N ALA A 52 4.98 -1.31 -7.48
CA ALA A 52 6.26 -1.84 -7.04
C ALA A 52 7.38 -0.80 -6.84
N GLY A 53 7.20 0.42 -7.34
CA GLY A 53 8.11 1.54 -7.18
C GLY A 53 9.54 1.21 -7.62
N LYS A 54 10.49 1.28 -6.67
CA LYS A 54 11.91 0.95 -6.91
C LYS A 54 12.25 -0.53 -6.71
N GLY A 55 11.26 -1.38 -6.45
CA GLY A 55 11.41 -2.82 -6.33
C GLY A 55 11.87 -3.32 -4.95
N ASP A 56 11.76 -2.52 -3.88
CA ASP A 56 12.19 -2.94 -2.54
C ASP A 56 11.42 -4.18 -2.05
N VAL A 57 10.11 -4.21 -2.29
CA VAL A 57 9.24 -5.36 -1.96
C VAL A 57 9.63 -6.58 -2.80
N ILE A 58 9.93 -6.37 -4.08
CA ILE A 58 10.39 -7.41 -5.01
C ILE A 58 11.68 -8.07 -4.51
N ARG A 59 12.66 -7.26 -4.07
CA ARG A 59 13.92 -7.78 -3.50
C ARG A 59 13.66 -8.65 -2.27
N SER A 60 12.76 -8.23 -1.39
CA SER A 60 12.37 -9.06 -0.24
C SER A 60 11.65 -10.35 -0.65
N PHE A 61 10.80 -10.35 -1.68
CA PHE A 61 10.19 -11.58 -2.19
C PHE A 61 11.21 -12.58 -2.72
N LEU A 62 12.24 -12.10 -3.41
CA LEU A 62 13.37 -12.92 -3.88
C LEU A 62 14.10 -13.55 -2.69
N GLU A 63 14.43 -12.76 -1.66
CA GLU A 63 15.10 -13.23 -0.45
C GLU A 63 14.28 -14.25 0.35
N MET A 64 12.94 -14.19 0.29
CA MET A 64 12.08 -15.13 1.02
C MET A 64 12.08 -16.53 0.41
N HIS A 65 12.32 -16.69 -0.90
CA HIS A 65 12.27 -17.98 -1.61
C HIS A 65 10.95 -18.75 -1.45
N ARG A 66 9.81 -18.04 -1.40
CA ARG A 66 8.47 -18.64 -1.19
C ARG A 66 7.55 -18.61 -2.40
N PHE A 67 7.92 -17.81 -3.40
CA PHE A 67 7.08 -17.53 -4.55
C PHE A 67 7.64 -18.20 -5.79
N SER A 68 6.76 -18.89 -6.53
CA SER A 68 7.10 -19.59 -7.78
C SER A 68 7.33 -18.63 -8.94
N SER A 69 6.71 -17.45 -8.87
CA SER A 69 6.88 -16.37 -9.83
C SER A 69 6.61 -15.03 -9.15
N ILE A 70 7.30 -13.99 -9.59
CA ILE A 70 7.16 -12.63 -9.07
C ILE A 70 6.89 -11.71 -10.25
N THR A 71 5.76 -10.99 -10.19
CA THR A 71 5.38 -9.98 -11.18
C THR A 71 5.21 -8.62 -10.51
N ALA A 72 5.75 -7.58 -11.12
CA ALA A 72 5.63 -6.21 -10.66
C ALA A 72 4.83 -5.39 -11.66
N PHE A 73 3.95 -4.51 -11.17
CA PHE A 73 3.20 -3.55 -11.98
C PHE A 73 3.48 -2.15 -11.45
N ASP A 74 3.97 -1.25 -12.29
CA ASP A 74 4.19 0.16 -11.90
C ASP A 74 4.25 1.10 -13.12
N LEU A 75 4.09 2.40 -12.89
CA LEU A 75 4.38 3.47 -13.86
C LEU A 75 5.89 3.76 -13.98
N MET A 76 6.69 3.25 -13.04
CA MET A 76 8.15 3.37 -13.06
C MET A 76 8.76 2.36 -14.02
N GLU A 77 9.93 2.72 -14.56
CA GLU A 77 10.77 1.81 -15.33
C GLU A 77 11.31 0.70 -14.43
N ARG A 78 11.52 -0.47 -15.03
CA ARG A 78 12.10 -1.62 -14.34
C ARG A 78 13.48 -1.26 -13.77
N PRO A 79 13.74 -1.48 -12.47
CA PRO A 79 15.08 -1.31 -11.93
C PRO A 79 16.08 -2.28 -12.61
N PRO A 80 17.26 -1.78 -13.04
CA PRO A 80 18.19 -2.56 -13.85
C PRO A 80 18.85 -3.72 -13.09
N ASP A 81 18.84 -3.67 -11.76
CA ASP A 81 19.41 -4.69 -10.87
C ASP A 81 18.47 -5.88 -10.62
N LEU A 82 17.20 -5.80 -11.03
CA LEU A 82 16.26 -6.90 -10.81
C LEU A 82 16.57 -8.10 -11.72
N PRO A 83 16.60 -9.33 -11.19
CA PRO A 83 16.87 -10.54 -11.96
C PRO A 83 15.90 -10.74 -13.15
N PRO A 84 16.36 -11.22 -14.32
CA PRO A 84 15.53 -11.34 -15.53
C PRO A 84 14.24 -12.16 -15.37
N HIS A 85 14.19 -13.08 -14.39
CA HIS A 85 13.02 -13.92 -14.13
C HIS A 85 11.88 -13.20 -13.38
N VAL A 86 12.16 -12.04 -12.76
CA VAL A 86 11.10 -11.15 -12.26
C VAL A 86 10.40 -10.56 -13.47
N GLN A 87 9.08 -10.67 -13.56
CA GLN A 87 8.31 -10.01 -14.62
C GLN A 87 8.02 -8.57 -14.20
N TRP A 88 8.19 -7.61 -15.12
CA TRP A 88 7.87 -6.21 -14.87
C TRP A 88 6.93 -5.71 -15.95
N GLN A 89 5.79 -5.17 -15.53
CA GLN A 89 4.79 -4.59 -16.41
C GLN A 89 4.68 -3.09 -16.14
N HIS A 90 5.03 -2.29 -17.14
CA HIS A 90 4.79 -0.86 -17.09
C HIS A 90 3.29 -0.61 -17.27
N ALA A 91 2.61 -0.13 -16.22
CA ALA A 91 1.15 -0.06 -16.15
C ALA A 91 0.67 1.18 -15.39
N ASP A 92 -0.34 1.87 -15.94
CA ASP A 92 -1.12 2.88 -15.20
C ASP A 92 -2.21 2.18 -14.39
N LEU A 93 -2.09 2.24 -13.07
CA LEU A 93 -2.98 1.53 -12.14
C LEU A 93 -4.34 2.21 -11.95
N ASN A 94 -4.61 3.31 -12.67
CA ASN A 94 -5.96 3.82 -12.90
C ASN A 94 -6.66 3.14 -14.09
N GLN A 95 -5.94 2.32 -14.86
CA GLN A 95 -6.48 1.48 -15.92
C GLN A 95 -6.55 0.00 -15.45
N PRO A 96 -7.35 -0.84 -16.12
CA PRO A 96 -7.38 -2.28 -15.85
C PRO A 96 -5.99 -2.90 -15.94
N ILE A 97 -5.68 -3.82 -15.02
CA ILE A 97 -4.38 -4.48 -14.98
C ILE A 97 -4.29 -5.46 -16.15
N ALA A 98 -3.27 -5.29 -16.99
CA ALA A 98 -3.06 -6.06 -18.22
C ALA A 98 -2.59 -7.51 -17.96
N CYS A 99 -3.40 -8.29 -17.23
CA CYS A 99 -3.17 -9.70 -16.99
C CYS A 99 -4.50 -10.48 -16.90
N PRO A 100 -4.48 -11.80 -17.17
CA PRO A 100 -5.68 -12.63 -17.04
C PRO A 100 -6.25 -12.64 -15.62
N ALA A 101 -7.54 -12.93 -15.50
CA ALA A 101 -8.14 -13.22 -14.20
C ALA A 101 -7.48 -14.47 -13.58
N HIS A 102 -7.48 -14.57 -12.25
CA HIS A 102 -6.98 -15.73 -11.52
C HIS A 102 -5.50 -16.09 -11.80
N SER A 103 -4.67 -15.07 -11.97
CA SER A 103 -3.24 -15.21 -12.26
C SER A 103 -2.38 -15.42 -11.01
N PHE A 104 -2.77 -14.85 -9.87
CA PHE A 104 -1.92 -14.77 -8.68
C PHE A 104 -2.53 -15.46 -7.46
N ASP A 105 -1.69 -16.07 -6.64
CA ASP A 105 -2.06 -16.58 -5.31
C ASP A 105 -1.98 -15.46 -4.25
N VAL A 106 -1.07 -14.51 -4.47
CA VAL A 106 -0.80 -13.39 -3.56
C VAL A 106 -0.68 -12.08 -4.34
N VAL A 107 -1.32 -11.03 -3.84
CA VAL A 107 -1.20 -9.67 -4.37
C VAL A 107 -0.82 -8.72 -3.25
N THR A 108 0.22 -7.92 -3.43
CA THR A 108 0.58 -6.82 -2.51
C THR A 108 0.35 -5.47 -3.17
N CYS A 109 -0.10 -4.48 -2.38
CA CYS A 109 -0.29 -3.10 -2.81
C CYS A 109 -0.01 -2.16 -1.64
N LEU A 110 1.19 -1.58 -1.61
CA LEU A 110 1.68 -0.88 -0.42
C LEU A 110 1.70 0.64 -0.61
N GLY A 111 0.78 1.35 0.04
CA GLY A 111 0.76 2.83 0.06
C GLY A 111 0.47 3.45 -1.31
N LEU A 112 -0.41 2.81 -2.09
CA LEU A 112 -0.78 3.23 -3.44
C LEU A 112 -2.24 3.67 -3.54
N ILE A 113 -3.17 2.94 -2.90
CA ILE A 113 -4.60 3.07 -3.19
C ILE A 113 -5.15 4.48 -2.94
N GLU A 114 -4.58 5.22 -1.99
CA GLU A 114 -4.91 6.61 -1.69
C GLU A 114 -4.57 7.62 -2.80
N TYR A 115 -3.76 7.22 -3.79
CA TYR A 115 -3.37 8.04 -4.94
C TYR A 115 -4.20 7.73 -6.19
N LEU A 116 -5.06 6.71 -6.14
CA LEU A 116 -5.88 6.30 -7.28
C LEU A 116 -7.20 7.07 -7.33
N GLU A 117 -7.67 7.37 -8.54
CA GLU A 117 -8.91 8.12 -8.77
C GLU A 117 -10.15 7.29 -8.43
N ASN A 118 -10.09 5.98 -8.63
CA ASN A 118 -11.21 5.08 -8.38
C ASN A 118 -10.76 3.85 -7.58
N PRO A 119 -10.69 3.94 -6.24
CA PRO A 119 -10.24 2.84 -5.40
C PRO A 119 -11.19 1.63 -5.46
N TYR A 120 -12.48 1.83 -5.77
CA TYR A 120 -13.44 0.73 -5.97
C TYR A 120 -13.15 -0.06 -7.24
N ALA A 121 -12.86 0.61 -8.36
CA ALA A 121 -12.49 -0.06 -9.60
C ALA A 121 -11.17 -0.81 -9.43
N PHE A 122 -10.18 -0.17 -8.80
CA PHE A 122 -8.91 -0.80 -8.50
C PHE A 122 -9.04 -2.04 -7.61
N ALA A 123 -9.83 -1.97 -6.53
CA ALA A 123 -10.05 -3.13 -5.66
C ALA A 123 -10.71 -4.31 -6.41
N ARG A 124 -11.64 -4.03 -7.34
CA ARG A 124 -12.22 -5.08 -8.21
C ARG A 124 -11.17 -5.70 -9.14
N GLU A 125 -10.24 -4.92 -9.66
CA GLU A 125 -9.14 -5.45 -10.46
C GLU A 125 -8.23 -6.35 -9.63
N LEU A 126 -7.88 -5.96 -8.40
CA LEU A 126 -7.11 -6.83 -7.50
C LEU A 126 -7.82 -8.17 -7.23
N HIS A 127 -9.13 -8.11 -6.97
CA HIS A 127 -9.93 -9.31 -6.79
C HIS A 127 -9.96 -10.19 -8.04
N ARG A 128 -10.10 -9.58 -9.22
CA ARG A 128 -10.15 -10.30 -10.51
C ARG A 128 -8.85 -11.06 -10.79
N VAL A 129 -7.70 -10.45 -10.54
CA VAL A 129 -6.39 -11.05 -10.86
C VAL A 129 -5.98 -12.11 -9.85
N LEU A 130 -6.57 -12.12 -8.65
CA LEU A 130 -6.38 -13.19 -7.67
C LEU A 130 -7.13 -14.46 -8.08
N ARG A 131 -6.49 -15.61 -7.85
CA ARG A 131 -7.16 -16.92 -7.88
C ARG A 131 -8.22 -16.99 -6.78
N PRO A 132 -9.26 -17.82 -6.90
CA PRO A 132 -10.21 -18.02 -5.80
C PRO A 132 -9.49 -18.45 -4.52
N GLY A 133 -9.76 -17.79 -3.39
CA GLY A 133 -9.06 -18.02 -2.12
C GLY A 133 -7.64 -17.43 -2.04
N GLY A 134 -7.19 -16.73 -3.10
CA GLY A 134 -5.95 -15.97 -3.10
C GLY A 134 -6.01 -14.80 -2.12
N THR A 135 -4.84 -14.32 -1.67
CA THR A 135 -4.75 -13.30 -0.62
C THR A 135 -4.24 -11.97 -1.18
N ALA A 136 -4.96 -10.89 -0.92
CA ALA A 136 -4.45 -9.54 -1.08
C ALA A 136 -3.91 -9.01 0.26
N ILE A 137 -2.77 -8.31 0.23
CA ILE A 137 -2.27 -7.50 1.34
C ILE A 137 -2.15 -6.07 0.84
N LEU A 138 -2.93 -5.16 1.43
CA LEU A 138 -2.94 -3.76 1.07
C LEU A 138 -2.54 -2.89 2.25
N THR A 139 -1.94 -1.73 1.97
CA THR A 139 -1.64 -0.73 2.99
C THR A 139 -2.02 0.66 2.56
N THR A 140 -2.35 1.50 3.54
CA THR A 140 -2.63 2.91 3.34
C THR A 140 -2.30 3.67 4.62
N PRO A 141 -1.98 4.97 4.55
CA PRO A 141 -1.73 5.76 5.75
C PRO A 141 -2.91 5.74 6.70
N ASN A 142 -2.62 5.55 7.99
CA ASN A 142 -3.63 5.51 9.04
C ASN A 142 -4.11 6.92 9.38
N ASN A 143 -5.25 7.31 8.80
CA ASN A 143 -5.88 8.61 9.02
C ASN A 143 -6.49 8.81 10.42
N GLU A 144 -6.57 7.74 11.20
CA GLU A 144 -7.23 7.71 12.49
C GLU A 144 -6.25 7.72 13.68
N ASN A 145 -4.96 7.94 13.42
CA ASN A 145 -3.97 8.02 14.49
C ASN A 145 -4.03 9.34 15.28
N TRP A 146 -3.48 9.34 16.50
CA TRP A 146 -3.54 10.52 17.38
C TRP A 146 -2.93 11.77 16.75
N ARG A 147 -1.86 11.61 15.98
CA ARG A 147 -1.20 12.74 15.30
C ARG A 147 -2.13 13.42 14.30
N ARG A 148 -2.86 12.66 13.50
CA ARG A 148 -3.80 13.18 12.51
C ARG A 148 -5.08 13.70 13.16
N LEU A 149 -5.60 13.03 14.18
CA LEU A 149 -6.76 13.50 14.95
C LEU A 149 -6.49 14.82 15.68
N ILE A 150 -5.35 14.95 16.35
CA ILE A 150 -4.97 16.20 17.02
C ILE A 150 -4.81 17.32 15.98
N SER A 151 -4.23 17.03 14.81
CA SER A 151 -4.18 18.01 13.71
C SER A 151 -5.57 18.44 13.27
N LEU A 152 -6.51 17.50 13.09
CA LEU A 152 -7.88 17.79 12.69
C LEU A 152 -8.57 18.71 13.72
N VAL A 153 -8.48 18.36 15.00
CA VAL A 153 -9.11 19.16 16.08
C VAL A 153 -8.49 20.55 16.19
N MET A 154 -7.16 20.65 16.11
CA MET A 154 -6.45 21.92 16.34
C MET A 154 -6.40 22.83 15.11
N ARG A 155 -6.46 22.27 13.89
CA ARG A 155 -6.29 23.03 12.64
C ARG A 155 -7.53 23.03 11.74
N GLY A 156 -8.55 22.22 12.07
CA GLY A 156 -9.76 22.06 11.26
C GLY A 156 -9.58 21.22 10.00
N HIS A 157 -8.40 20.63 9.78
CA HIS A 157 -8.11 19.75 8.65
C HIS A 157 -7.06 18.70 9.03
N PHE A 158 -7.11 17.54 8.38
CA PHE A 158 -6.03 16.56 8.46
C PHE A 158 -4.73 17.18 7.97
N VAL A 159 -3.58 16.68 8.45
CA VAL A 159 -2.27 17.07 7.91
C VAL A 159 -2.36 16.95 6.40
N THR A 160 -2.18 18.07 5.68
CA THR A 160 -2.27 18.13 4.22
C THR A 160 -1.36 17.07 3.61
N SER A 161 -1.96 15.97 3.15
CA SER A 161 -1.28 14.88 2.48
C SER A 161 -1.43 15.05 0.97
N ILE A 162 -0.41 14.65 0.22
CA ILE A 162 -0.40 14.65 -1.25
C ILE A 162 -1.45 13.66 -1.81
N ASN A 163 -1.99 12.78 -0.95
CA ASN A 163 -3.00 11.78 -1.27
C ASN A 163 -4.24 12.39 -1.92
N LEU A 164 -4.72 11.73 -2.99
CA LEU A 164 -5.93 12.15 -3.69
C LEU A 164 -7.18 11.88 -2.82
N THR A 165 -7.18 10.75 -2.11
CA THR A 165 -8.28 10.35 -1.22
C THR A 165 -7.77 10.07 0.19
N THR A 166 -8.41 10.67 1.19
CA THR A 166 -8.18 10.34 2.60
C THR A 166 -9.05 9.16 2.98
N LEU A 167 -8.48 7.95 3.07
CA LEU A 167 -9.22 6.74 3.43
C LEU A 167 -9.10 6.45 4.93
N VAL A 168 -10.23 6.30 5.62
CA VAL A 168 -10.26 5.73 6.97
C VAL A 168 -10.55 4.23 6.90
N ARG A 169 -10.39 3.50 8.01
CA ARG A 169 -10.54 2.04 8.04
C ARG A 169 -11.91 1.59 7.51
N SER A 170 -12.99 2.28 7.88
CA SER A 170 -14.34 1.91 7.45
C SER A 170 -14.55 2.06 5.94
N ASP A 171 -13.92 3.05 5.30
CA ASP A 171 -14.01 3.23 3.86
C ASP A 171 -13.24 2.14 3.14
N PHE A 172 -12.05 1.81 3.67
CA PHE A 172 -11.23 0.75 3.14
C PHE A 172 -11.92 -0.62 3.25
N GLU A 173 -12.56 -0.90 4.39
CA GLU A 173 -13.40 -2.08 4.56
C GLU A 173 -14.55 -2.15 3.55
N LYS A 174 -15.28 -1.04 3.36
CA LYS A 174 -16.38 -0.96 2.39
C LYS A 174 -15.88 -1.24 0.98
N ILE A 175 -14.81 -0.57 0.55
CA ILE A 175 -14.22 -0.72 -0.79
C ILE A 175 -13.87 -2.19 -1.06
N LEU A 176 -13.18 -2.84 -0.12
CA LEU A 176 -12.77 -4.23 -0.27
C LEU A 176 -13.95 -5.20 -0.29
N ARG A 177 -14.94 -5.01 0.60
CA ARG A 177 -16.16 -5.84 0.60
C ARG A 177 -16.97 -5.68 -0.68
N PHE A 178 -17.09 -4.45 -1.21
CA PHE A 178 -17.76 -4.20 -2.49
C PHE A 178 -17.04 -4.85 -3.67
N ALA A 179 -15.72 -5.00 -3.59
CA ALA A 179 -14.95 -5.70 -4.61
C ALA A 179 -15.08 -7.23 -4.56
N GLY A 180 -15.67 -7.79 -3.50
CA GLY A 180 -15.88 -9.23 -3.32
C GLY A 180 -15.02 -9.87 -2.24
N PHE A 181 -14.05 -9.14 -1.66
CA PHE A 181 -13.14 -9.70 -0.68
C PHE A 181 -13.82 -10.12 0.63
N ARG A 182 -13.29 -11.19 1.21
CA ARG A 182 -13.74 -11.82 2.47
C ARG A 182 -12.57 -11.93 3.46
N HIS A 183 -12.89 -12.31 4.70
CA HIS A 183 -11.91 -12.54 5.77
C HIS A 183 -10.93 -11.36 5.99
N LEU A 184 -11.44 -10.13 5.95
CA LEU A 184 -10.63 -8.92 6.16
C LEU A 184 -10.04 -8.92 7.57
N ARG A 185 -8.72 -8.93 7.67
CA ARG A 185 -7.96 -8.79 8.91
C ARG A 185 -7.16 -7.49 8.86
N PHE A 186 -7.49 -6.56 9.73
CA PHE A 186 -6.75 -5.32 9.88
C PHE A 186 -5.63 -5.47 10.90
N SER A 187 -4.46 -4.99 10.53
CA SER A 187 -3.29 -4.81 11.39
C SER A 187 -2.70 -3.42 11.19
N TYR A 188 -1.70 -3.06 11.98
CA TYR A 188 -1.14 -1.71 12.00
C TYR A 188 0.38 -1.79 12.04
N SER A 189 1.06 -0.86 11.37
CA SER A 189 2.51 -0.82 11.41
C SER A 189 3.01 -0.61 12.85
N ARG A 190 4.20 -1.14 13.17
CA ARG A 190 4.81 -0.97 14.50
C ARG A 190 5.51 0.39 14.67
N SER A 191 5.13 1.36 13.85
CA SER A 191 5.70 2.70 13.84
C SER A 191 4.58 3.71 13.90
N GLY A 192 4.61 4.61 14.88
CA GLY A 192 3.77 5.79 14.86
C GLY A 192 4.45 6.94 15.58
N MET A 193 4.59 8.07 14.90
CA MET A 193 5.25 9.24 15.47
C MET A 193 4.39 9.92 16.54
N VAL A 194 5.05 10.35 17.62
CA VAL A 194 4.43 11.18 18.63
C VAL A 194 4.28 12.60 18.09
N PRO A 195 3.12 13.25 18.23
CA PRO A 195 2.90 14.60 17.71
C PRO A 195 3.94 15.58 18.22
N LYS A 196 4.54 16.36 17.30
CA LYS A 196 5.57 17.39 17.58
C LYS A 196 6.90 16.87 18.15
N LEU A 197 7.06 15.56 18.27
CA LEU A 197 8.30 14.93 18.73
C LEU A 197 8.90 14.06 17.63
N LEU A 198 10.22 13.97 17.59
CA LEU A 198 10.96 13.11 16.64
C LEU A 198 11.17 11.69 17.21
N VAL A 199 10.20 11.19 17.96
CA VAL A 199 10.23 9.85 18.57
C VAL A 199 8.90 9.13 18.35
N SER A 200 8.93 7.79 18.27
CA SER A 200 7.73 6.97 18.08
C SER A 200 7.08 6.60 19.41
N TRP A 201 5.77 6.32 19.37
CA TRP A 201 5.02 5.82 20.52
C TRP A 201 5.60 4.51 21.05
N GLN A 202 6.13 3.66 20.16
CA GLN A 202 6.74 2.39 20.50
C GLN A 202 8.08 2.60 21.23
N ALA A 203 8.88 3.59 20.84
CA ALA A 203 10.10 3.93 21.55
C ALA A 203 9.82 4.47 22.97
N ILE A 204 8.82 5.36 23.12
CA ILE A 204 8.47 5.92 24.44
C ILE A 204 7.90 4.84 25.38
N SER A 205 7.09 3.92 24.86
CA SER A 205 6.33 2.97 25.68
C SER A 205 6.97 1.59 25.81
N GLY A 206 8.21 1.40 25.32
CA GLY A 206 8.80 0.05 25.25
C GLY A 206 7.99 -0.92 24.39
N GLY A 207 7.26 -0.40 23.40
CA GLY A 207 6.42 -1.18 22.50
C GLY A 207 5.02 -1.51 23.02
N ILE A 208 4.56 -0.93 24.13
CA ILE A 208 3.20 -1.16 24.65
C ILE A 208 2.15 -0.43 23.80
N LEU A 209 2.42 0.82 23.40
CA LEU A 209 1.49 1.63 22.61
C LEU A 209 1.57 1.27 21.12
N ARG A 210 0.61 0.49 20.65
CA ARG A 210 0.46 0.03 19.26
C ARG A 210 -1.00 0.06 18.82
N GLY A 211 -1.24 -0.08 17.51
CA GLY A 211 -2.58 -0.21 16.94
C GLY A 211 -3.17 1.11 16.44
N LEU A 212 -4.48 1.16 16.25
CA LEU A 212 -5.21 2.22 15.54
C LEU A 212 -4.77 3.65 15.88
N ARG A 213 -4.51 3.97 17.15
CA ARG A 213 -4.18 5.35 17.54
C ARG A 213 -2.69 5.67 17.57
N TYR A 214 -1.83 4.65 17.51
CA TYR A 214 -0.39 4.74 17.78
C TYR A 214 0.47 4.29 16.60
N SER A 215 -0.14 4.05 15.44
CA SER A 215 0.53 3.58 14.22
C SER A 215 0.26 4.52 13.05
N ASP A 216 1.25 4.73 12.20
CA ASP A 216 1.17 5.63 11.05
C ASP A 216 0.55 4.97 9.82
N ASP A 217 0.51 3.64 9.74
CA ASP A 217 -0.04 2.89 8.61
C ASP A 217 -1.05 1.83 9.06
N LEU A 218 -2.05 1.66 8.20
CA LEU A 218 -3.02 0.58 8.25
C LEU A 218 -2.60 -0.50 7.26
N VAL A 219 -2.63 -1.75 7.69
CA VAL A 219 -2.41 -2.93 6.86
C VAL A 219 -3.69 -3.75 6.88
N VAL A 220 -4.08 -4.30 5.74
CA VAL A 220 -5.19 -5.25 5.65
C VAL A 220 -4.77 -6.44 4.82
N SER A 221 -5.04 -7.65 5.33
CA SER A 221 -5.11 -8.84 4.49
C SER A 221 -6.56 -9.25 4.27
N CYS A 222 -6.86 -9.73 3.06
CA CYS A 222 -8.18 -10.23 2.70
C CYS A 222 -8.07 -11.31 1.61
N GLN A 223 -9.11 -12.13 1.48
CA GLN A 223 -9.17 -13.24 0.53
C GLN A 223 -10.21 -12.98 -0.56
N SER A 224 -9.92 -13.37 -1.80
CA SER A 224 -10.86 -13.37 -2.93
C SER A 224 -11.90 -14.49 -2.85
#